data_AF-A0A645F2W7-F1
#
_entry.id   AF-A0A645F2W7-F1
#
_cell.length_a   1.000
_cell.length_b   1.000
_cell.length_c   1.000
_cell.angle_alpha   90.00
_cell.angle_beta   90.00
_cell.angle_gamma   90.00
#
_symmetry.space_group_name_H-M   'P 1'
#
loop_
_entity.id
_entity.type
_entity.pdbx_description
1 polymer ?
#
loop_
_entity_poly.entity_id
_entity_poly.type
_entity_poly.pdbx_seq_one_letter_code
_entity_poly.pdbx_strand_id
1 'polypeptide(L)' 'MAKKEGYSKIIVMLHYPPTNESCEDTGFIDILRNYGVEKVIYGHLHGYGLNNVFEGVKEDVEYILTSCDYINFTPKKII' A
#
# COMPACT_ATOMS: atom_id res chain seq x y z
N MET A 1 17.29 -8.97 -5.69
CA MET A 1 15.83 -8.72 -5.85
C MET A 1 15.14 -9.77 -5.02
N ALA A 2 14.36 -9.40 -4.00
CA ALA A 2 13.83 -10.32 -2.99
C ALA A 2 13.26 -11.63 -3.58
N LYS A 3 12.42 -11.53 -4.62
CA LYS A 3 11.87 -12.72 -5.30
C LYS A 3 12.93 -13.61 -5.96
N LYS A 4 13.97 -13.03 -6.59
CA LYS A 4 15.11 -13.79 -7.16
C LYS A 4 15.99 -14.43 -6.09
N GLU A 5 16.00 -13.86 -4.88
CA GLU A 5 16.75 -14.35 -3.73
C GLU A 5 15.95 -15.38 -2.90
N GLY A 6 14.76 -15.78 -3.37
CA GLY A 6 13.97 -16.85 -2.77
C GLY A 6 13.04 -16.41 -1.62
N TYR A 7 12.91 -15.09 -1.36
CA TYR A 7 11.96 -14.60 -0.37
C TYR A 7 10.52 -14.73 -0.88
N SER A 8 9.65 -15.30 -0.05
CA SER A 8 8.23 -15.51 -0.34
C SER A 8 7.30 -14.46 0.27
N LYS A 9 7.71 -13.82 1.36
CA LYS A 9 6.94 -12.75 2.02
C LYS A 9 7.48 -11.39 1.60
N ILE A 10 6.68 -10.63 0.87
CA ILE A 10 7.09 -9.33 0.33
C ILE A 10 6.17 -8.24 0.87
N ILE A 11 6.77 -7.23 1.50
CA ILE A 11 6.11 -5.98 1.90
C ILE A 11 6.69 -4.88 1.03
N VAL A 12 5.83 -4.07 0.42
CA VAL A 12 6.23 -2.93 -0.42
C VAL A 12 5.85 -1.64 0.28
N MET A 13 6.76 -0.65 0.23
CA MET A 13 6.49 0.71 0.68
C MET A 13 6.47 1.65 -0.54
N LEU A 14 5.41 2.43 -0.66
CA LEU A 14 5.25 3.46 -1.68
C LEU A 14 5.03 4.81 -1.01
N HIS A 15 5.40 5.91 -1.69
CA HIS A 15 4.95 7.21 -1.22
C HIS A 15 3.49 7.46 -1.63
N TYR A 16 3.18 7.26 -2.91
CA TYR A 16 1.86 7.51 -3.50
C TYR A 16 0.93 6.28 -3.40
N PRO A 17 -0.41 6.48 -3.47
CA PRO A 17 -1.35 5.39 -3.64
C PRO A 17 -1.02 4.56 -4.89
N PRO A 18 -1.19 3.23 -4.86
CA PRO A 18 -1.03 2.38 -6.04
C PRO A 18 -2.24 2.45 -7.00
N THR A 19 -3.27 3.20 -6.66
CA THR A 19 -4.48 3.47 -7.47
C THR A 19 -4.45 4.87 -8.07
N ASN A 20 -5.34 5.15 -9.02
CA ASN A 20 -5.60 6.53 -9.47
C ASN A 20 -6.54 7.28 -8.51
N GLU A 21 -6.88 8.53 -8.85
CA GLU A 21 -7.78 9.39 -8.04
C GLU A 21 -9.20 8.82 -7.89
N SER A 22 -9.65 8.00 -8.83
CA SER A 22 -10.94 7.29 -8.80
C SER A 22 -10.87 5.95 -8.06
N CYS A 23 -9.75 5.64 -7.39
CA CYS A 23 -9.47 4.35 -6.75
C CYS A 23 -9.50 3.15 -7.72
N GLU A 24 -9.26 3.40 -9.01
CA GLU A 24 -9.15 2.35 -10.01
C GLU A 24 -7.72 1.78 -10.04
N ASP A 25 -7.62 0.53 -10.48
CA ASP A 25 -6.34 -0.16 -10.56
C ASP A 25 -5.43 0.50 -11.60
N THR A 26 -4.16 0.58 -11.24
CA THR A 26 -3.10 1.01 -12.15
C THR A 26 -2.15 -0.17 -12.43
N GLY A 27 -1.21 0.01 -13.36
CA GLY A 27 -0.15 -0.98 -13.59
C GLY A 27 0.68 -1.30 -12.33
N PHE A 28 0.65 -0.46 -11.28
CA PHE A 28 1.27 -0.80 -10.00
C PHE A 28 0.57 -1.99 -9.33
N ILE A 29 -0.75 -2.04 -9.34
CA ILE A 29 -1.53 -3.14 -8.76
C ILE A 29 -1.15 -4.46 -9.43
N ASP A 30 -1.03 -4.47 -10.76
CA ASP A 30 -0.62 -5.66 -11.50
C ASP A 30 0.80 -6.12 -11.15
N ILE A 31 1.75 -5.19 -10.98
CA ILE A 31 3.11 -5.51 -10.55
C ILE A 31 3.10 -6.10 -9.13
N LEU A 32 2.40 -5.46 -8.19
CA LEU A 32 2.30 -5.94 -6.81
C LEU A 32 1.74 -7.36 -6.75
N ARG A 33 0.67 -7.63 -7.52
CA ARG A 33 0.07 -8.96 -7.67
C ARG A 33 1.06 -9.98 -8.24
N ASN A 34 1.71 -9.65 -9.36
CA ASN A 34 2.67 -10.53 -10.03
C ASN A 34 3.88 -10.91 -9.17
N TYR A 35 4.23 -10.06 -8.20
CA TYR A 35 5.30 -10.33 -7.26
C TYR A 35 4.85 -11.08 -6.01
N GLY A 36 3.55 -11.26 -5.77
CA GLY A 36 3.03 -11.91 -4.57
C GLY A 36 3.25 -11.06 -3.32
N VAL A 37 3.01 -9.75 -3.43
CA VAL A 37 3.12 -8.82 -2.30
C VAL A 37 2.00 -9.09 -1.29
N GLU A 38 2.33 -9.21 -0.01
CA GLU A 38 1.34 -9.43 1.05
C GLU A 38 0.81 -8.11 1.63
N LYS A 39 1.66 -7.07 1.67
CA LYS A 39 1.34 -5.77 2.26
C LYS A 39 1.90 -4.63 1.43
N VAL A 40 1.12 -3.59 1.24
CA VAL A 40 1.52 -2.32 0.63
C VAL A 40 1.28 -1.21 1.63
N ILE A 41 2.37 -0.60 2.08
CA ILE A 41 2.35 0.55 2.97
C ILE A 41 2.51 1.80 2.11
N TYR A 42 1.60 2.75 2.22
CA TYR A 42 1.69 4.00 1.47
C TYR A 42 1.28 5.22 2.28
N GLY A 43 1.57 6.42 1.76
CA GLY A 43 1.27 7.69 2.40
C GLY A 43 0.57 8.66 1.46
N HIS A 44 1.09 9.88 1.40
CA HIS A 44 0.72 10.96 0.48
C HIS A 44 -0.65 11.62 0.73
N LEU A 45 -1.70 10.84 1.07
CA LEU A 45 -3.03 11.39 1.31
C LEU A 45 -3.09 12.09 2.67
N HIS A 46 -3.48 13.35 2.69
CA HIS A 46 -3.60 14.20 3.88
C HIS A 46 -4.84 15.10 3.80
N GLY A 47 -5.40 15.50 4.94
CA GLY A 47 -6.55 16.41 4.97
C GLY A 47 -7.70 15.95 4.07
N TYR A 48 -8.14 16.79 3.13
CA TYR A 48 -9.20 16.43 2.17
C TYR A 48 -8.86 15.25 1.25
N GLY A 49 -7.57 14.97 1.04
CA GLY A 49 -7.12 13.81 0.26
C GLY A 49 -7.48 12.47 0.93
N LEU A 50 -7.79 12.47 2.23
CA LEU A 50 -8.25 11.28 2.94
C LEU A 50 -9.62 10.77 2.45
N ASN A 51 -10.36 11.53 1.64
CA ASN A 51 -11.58 11.02 1.00
C ASN A 51 -11.30 9.95 -0.07
N ASN A 52 -10.05 9.85 -0.55
CA ASN A 52 -9.62 8.89 -1.59
C ASN A 52 -8.75 7.77 -1.00
N VAL A 53 -8.96 7.42 0.27
CA VAL A 53 -8.21 6.35 0.94
C VAL A 53 -8.51 5.00 0.27
N PHE A 54 -7.44 4.28 -0.05
CA PHE A 54 -7.48 2.90 -0.51
C PHE A 54 -6.78 2.02 0.54
N GLU A 55 -7.57 1.52 1.50
CA GLU A 55 -7.08 0.71 2.63
C GLU A 55 -7.87 -0.60 2.74
N GLY A 56 -7.25 -1.62 3.34
CA GLY A 56 -7.85 -2.93 3.58
C GLY A 56 -7.28 -4.01 2.69
N VAL A 57 -7.97 -5.16 2.64
CA VAL A 57 -7.51 -6.31 1.83
C VAL A 57 -8.23 -6.32 0.50
N LYS A 58 -7.47 -6.30 -0.60
CA LYS A 58 -7.94 -6.55 -1.95
C LYS A 58 -7.06 -7.60 -2.59
N GLU A 59 -7.66 -8.69 -3.05
CA GLU A 59 -6.95 -9.79 -3.75
C GLU A 59 -5.72 -10.28 -2.99
N ASP A 60 -5.90 -10.58 -1.71
CA ASP A 60 -4.88 -11.09 -0.79
C ASP A 60 -3.72 -10.12 -0.46
N VAL A 61 -3.79 -8.87 -0.96
CA VAL A 61 -2.85 -7.80 -0.61
C VAL A 61 -3.50 -6.85 0.39
N GLU A 62 -2.83 -6.60 1.51
CA GLU A 62 -3.27 -5.63 2.51
C GLU A 62 -2.66 -4.24 2.23
N TYR A 63 -3.50 -3.26 1.95
CA TYR A 63 -3.11 -1.87 1.73
C TYR A 63 -3.27 -1.07 3.02
N ILE A 64 -2.24 -0.32 3.39
CA ILE A 64 -2.13 0.35 4.69
C ILE A 64 -1.70 1.80 4.46
N LEU A 65 -2.59 2.75 4.75
CA LEU A 65 -2.24 4.17 4.77
C LEU A 65 -1.50 4.52 6.08
N THR A 66 -0.35 5.17 5.97
CA THR A 66 0.48 5.62 7.11
C THR A 66 0.77 7.11 7.12
N SER A 67 -0.05 7.91 6.42
CA SER A 67 0.01 9.37 6.56
C SER A 67 -0.14 9.78 8.03
N CYS A 68 0.69 10.71 8.49
CA CYS A 68 0.83 11.01 9.92
C CYS A 68 -0.46 11.52 10.58
N ASP A 69 -1.22 12.37 9.91
CA ASP A 69 -2.54 12.83 10.35
C ASP A 69 -3.56 11.70 10.38
N TYR A 70 -3.50 10.76 9.44
CA TYR A 70 -4.37 9.57 9.41
C TYR A 70 -4.11 8.61 10.57
N ILE A 71 -2.84 8.38 10.93
CA ILE A 71 -2.44 7.48 12.03
C ILE A 71 -2.30 8.18 13.39
N ASN A 72 -2.85 9.38 13.55
CA ASN A 72 -2.79 10.18 14.78
C ASN A 72 -1.35 10.37 15.30
N PHE A 73 -0.41 10.62 14.38
CA PHE A 73 1.02 10.80 14.66
C PHE A 73 1.63 9.68 15.51
N THR A 74 1.05 8.48 15.43
CA THR A 74 1.49 7.30 16.20
C THR A 74 1.97 6.23 15.23
N PRO A 75 3.22 5.74 15.36
CA PRO A 75 3.73 4.69 14.48
C PRO A 75 2.82 3.44 14.47
N LYS A 76 2.48 2.96 13.28
CA LYS A 76 1.68 1.73 13.09
C LYS A 76 2.62 0.52 13.06
N LYS A 77 2.38 -0.46 13.94
CA LYS A 77 3.08 -1.75 13.91
C LYS A 77 2.60 -2.57 12.71
N ILE A 78 3.55 -3.10 11.92
CA ILE A 78 3.26 -3.87 10.69
C ILE A 78 3.51 -5.37 10.87
N ILE A 79 4.58 -5.72 11.60
CA ILE A 79 5.01 -7.09 11.93
C ILE A 79 5.30 -7.20 13.42
#